data_AF-A0A1F5UGA5-F1
#
_entry.id   AF-A0A1F5UGA5-F1
#
_cell.length_a   1.000
_cell.length_b   1.000
_cell.length_c   1.000
_cell.angle_alpha   90.00
_cell.angle_beta   90.00
_cell.angle_gamma   90.00
#
_symmetry.space_group_name_H-M   'P 1'
#
loop_
_entity.id
_entity.type
_entity.pdbx_description
1 polymer ?
#
loop_
_entity_poly.entity_id
_entity_poly.type
_entity_poly.pdbx_seq_one_letter_code
_entity_poly.pdbx_strand_id
1 'polypeptide(L)'
;MQLALENKELQKLLQEYRDNLLGKISGVKDALGMVVVYNNTVMSADIYASHKLFTEILNKSFDSAATEAIISGGKKENKLTADFAAGWLSANGGKEEVKALENGLELSVKDSKNKSTFETRTQDDKKILRKNFLNTTK
;
A
#
# COMPACT_ATOMS: atom_id res chain seq x y z
N MET A 1 19.08 -26.60 -5.52
CA MET A 1 17.89 -26.70 -6.40
C MET A 1 16.59 -26.31 -5.70
N GLN A 2 16.48 -26.30 -4.36
CA GLN A 2 15.28 -25.81 -3.64
C GLN A 2 14.91 -24.36 -3.96
N LEU A 3 15.88 -23.42 -3.92
CA LEU A 3 15.64 -22.01 -4.26
C LEU A 3 15.04 -21.78 -5.65
N ALA A 4 15.38 -22.64 -6.63
CA ALA A 4 14.84 -22.54 -7.98
C ALA A 4 13.42 -23.10 -8.10
N LEU A 5 13.05 -24.11 -7.28
CA LEU A 5 11.68 -24.60 -7.18
C LEU A 5 10.78 -23.62 -6.41
N GLU A 6 11.25 -23.11 -5.27
CA GLU A 6 10.55 -22.07 -4.50
C GLU A 6 10.31 -20.82 -5.34
N ASN A 7 11.28 -20.43 -6.18
CA ASN A 7 11.10 -19.32 -7.12
C ASN A 7 10.02 -19.62 -8.17
N LYS A 8 9.99 -20.81 -8.76
CA LYS A 8 8.96 -21.19 -9.76
C LYS A 8 7.56 -21.27 -9.14
N GLU A 9 7.44 -21.81 -7.94
CA GLU A 9 6.17 -21.87 -7.20
C GLU A 9 5.68 -20.48 -6.81
N LEU A 10 6.59 -19.61 -6.33
CA LEU A 10 6.28 -18.21 -6.04
C LEU A 10 5.82 -17.46 -7.30
N GLN A 11 6.51 -17.62 -8.42
CA GLN A 11 6.11 -16.99 -9.69
C GLN A 11 4.74 -17.48 -10.14
N LYS A 12 4.44 -18.78 -9.99
CA LYS A 12 3.13 -19.33 -10.31
C LYS A 12 2.03 -18.72 -9.44
N LEU A 13 2.24 -18.66 -8.12
CA LEU A 13 1.29 -18.04 -7.19
C LEU A 13 1.11 -16.54 -7.46
N LEU A 14 2.17 -15.81 -7.75
CA LEU A 14 2.09 -14.40 -8.13
C LEU A 14 1.27 -14.20 -9.42
N GLN A 15 1.45 -15.07 -10.41
CA GLN A 15 0.64 -15.02 -11.62
C GLN A 15 -0.84 -15.28 -11.32
N GLU A 16 -1.15 -16.26 -10.47
CA GLU A 16 -2.53 -16.51 -10.02
C GLU A 16 -3.13 -15.29 -9.30
N TYR A 17 -2.37 -14.58 -8.47
CA TYR A 17 -2.81 -13.33 -7.84
C TYR A 17 -3.10 -12.24 -8.89
N ARG A 18 -2.21 -12.05 -9.87
CA ARG A 18 -2.38 -11.08 -10.96
C ARG A 18 -3.65 -11.36 -11.75
N ASP A 19 -3.84 -12.61 -12.18
CA ASP A 19 -4.98 -13.00 -13.01
C ASP A 19 -6.32 -12.79 -12.25
N ASN A 20 -6.34 -13.04 -10.94
CA ASN A 20 -7.56 -12.95 -10.15
C ASN A 20 -7.90 -11.57 -9.59
N LEU A 21 -6.89 -10.73 -9.31
CA LEU A 21 -7.06 -9.46 -8.61
C LEU A 21 -6.63 -8.25 -9.45
N LEU A 22 -5.44 -8.30 -10.05
CA LEU A 22 -4.93 -7.16 -10.82
C LEU A 22 -5.84 -6.85 -12.02
N GLY A 23 -6.35 -7.88 -12.70
CA GLY A 23 -7.33 -7.72 -13.79
C GLY A 23 -8.64 -7.05 -13.38
N LYS A 24 -9.01 -7.10 -12.08
CA LYS A 24 -10.20 -6.40 -11.55
C LYS A 24 -9.92 -4.95 -11.19
N ILE A 25 -8.66 -4.63 -10.87
CA ILE A 25 -8.21 -3.29 -10.47
C ILE A 25 -7.89 -2.44 -11.69
N SER A 26 -7.29 -3.03 -12.74
CA SER A 26 -6.88 -2.30 -13.96
C SER A 26 -8.02 -1.66 -14.74
N GLY A 27 -9.27 -2.08 -14.53
CA GLY A 27 -10.46 -1.48 -15.13
C GLY A 27 -11.06 -0.28 -14.38
N VAL A 28 -10.55 0.07 -13.20
CA VAL A 28 -11.12 1.14 -12.36
C VAL A 28 -10.55 2.49 -12.77
N LYS A 29 -11.36 3.32 -13.44
CA LYS A 29 -10.92 4.58 -14.09
C LYS A 29 -10.49 5.71 -13.15
N ASP A 30 -10.89 5.64 -11.88
CA ASP A 30 -10.70 6.73 -10.91
C ASP A 30 -9.98 6.25 -9.64
N ALA A 31 -9.34 5.08 -9.69
CA ALA A 31 -8.55 4.59 -8.56
C ALA A 31 -7.30 5.48 -8.39
N LEU A 32 -7.14 6.04 -7.19
CA LEU A 32 -5.97 6.84 -6.80
C LEU A 32 -4.96 6.05 -5.98
N GLY A 33 -5.26 4.80 -5.63
CA GLY A 33 -4.48 4.08 -4.64
C GLY A 33 -4.99 2.68 -4.37
N MET A 34 -4.31 2.00 -3.44
CA MET A 34 -4.63 0.64 -3.01
C MET A 34 -4.36 0.50 -1.52
N VAL A 35 -5.23 -0.25 -0.84
CA VAL A 35 -5.03 -0.72 0.54
C VAL A 35 -4.65 -2.19 0.46
N VAL A 36 -3.57 -2.58 1.13
CA VAL A 36 -3.10 -3.97 1.21
C VAL A 36 -3.56 -4.59 2.50
N VAL A 37 -4.25 -5.72 2.38
CA VAL A 37 -4.79 -6.47 3.50
C VAL A 37 -4.45 -7.95 3.31
N TYR A 38 -3.81 -8.55 4.31
CA TYR A 38 -3.68 -9.98 4.44
C TYR A 38 -3.79 -10.37 5.92
N ASN A 39 -4.25 -11.59 6.21
CA ASN A 39 -4.46 -12.08 7.59
C ASN A 39 -5.26 -11.10 8.47
N ASN A 40 -6.34 -10.53 7.91
CA ASN A 40 -7.24 -9.60 8.58
C ASN A 40 -6.57 -8.35 9.16
N THR A 41 -5.40 -8.00 8.63
CA THR A 41 -4.61 -6.87 9.08
C THR A 41 -4.37 -5.96 7.88
N VAL A 42 -4.68 -4.67 8.04
CA VAL A 42 -4.27 -3.66 7.05
C VAL A 42 -2.76 -3.50 7.22
N MET A 43 -2.01 -3.74 6.16
CA MET A 43 -0.54 -3.75 6.21
C MET A 43 0.01 -2.41 5.74
N SER A 44 -0.54 -1.93 4.64
CA SER A 44 -0.18 -0.64 4.07
C SER A 44 -1.31 -0.07 3.23
N ALA A 45 -1.18 1.20 2.91
CA ALA A 45 -1.98 1.82 1.86
C ALA A 45 -1.15 2.88 1.15
N ASP A 46 -1.32 2.98 -0.16
CA ASP A 46 -0.72 4.02 -0.99
C ASP A 46 -1.80 4.77 -1.73
N ILE A 47 -1.74 6.10 -1.68
CA ILE A 47 -2.64 7.02 -2.36
C ILE A 47 -1.79 8.05 -3.12
N TYR A 48 -2.14 8.29 -4.37
CA TYR A 48 -1.44 9.19 -5.29
C TYR A 48 -2.35 10.33 -5.73
N ALA A 49 -1.75 11.45 -6.12
CA ALA A 49 -2.48 12.63 -6.57
C ALA A 49 -3.27 12.43 -7.88
N SER A 50 -2.97 11.39 -8.65
CA SER A 50 -3.70 11.09 -9.88
C SER A 50 -3.76 9.59 -10.17
N HIS A 51 -4.80 9.20 -10.91
CA HIS A 51 -4.95 7.85 -11.42
C HIS A 51 -3.74 7.42 -12.25
N LYS A 52 -3.22 8.32 -13.09
CA LYS A 52 -2.02 8.06 -13.90
C LYS A 52 -0.83 7.62 -13.03
N LEU A 53 -0.49 8.41 -12.01
CA LEU A 53 0.62 8.08 -11.10
C LEU A 53 0.40 6.74 -10.38
N PHE A 54 -0.84 6.45 -9.96
CA PHE A 54 -1.17 5.18 -9.36
C PHE A 54 -0.94 4.01 -10.34
N THR A 55 -1.46 4.11 -11.56
CA THR A 55 -1.34 3.03 -12.56
C THR A 55 0.11 2.76 -13.01
N GLU A 56 0.97 3.77 -13.01
CA GLU A 56 2.40 3.61 -13.33
C GLU A 56 3.13 2.72 -12.31
N ILE A 57 2.69 2.72 -11.05
CA ILE A 57 3.33 1.98 -9.95
C ILE A 57 2.54 0.72 -9.56
N LEU A 58 1.26 0.61 -9.96
CA LEU A 58 0.33 -0.44 -9.57
C LEU A 58 0.93 -1.85 -9.67
N ASN A 59 1.52 -2.20 -10.82
CA ASN A 59 2.10 -3.53 -11.04
C ASN A 59 3.17 -3.88 -10.00
N LYS A 60 4.06 -2.94 -9.70
CA LYS A 60 5.16 -3.14 -8.75
C LYS A 60 4.65 -3.22 -7.31
N SER A 61 3.73 -2.33 -6.93
CA SER A 61 3.13 -2.35 -5.59
C SER A 61 2.31 -3.63 -5.36
N PHE A 62 1.57 -4.08 -6.39
CA PHE A 62 0.81 -5.32 -6.35
C PHE A 62 1.71 -6.54 -6.15
N ASP A 63 2.80 -6.66 -6.92
CA ASP A 63 3.73 -7.79 -6.78
C ASP A 63 4.36 -7.85 -5.40
N SER A 64 4.77 -6.70 -4.86
CA SER A 64 5.33 -6.61 -3.51
C SER A 64 4.33 -7.11 -2.47
N ALA A 65 3.09 -6.60 -2.53
CA ALA A 65 2.01 -6.99 -1.62
C ALA A 65 1.64 -8.48 -1.74
N ALA A 66 1.54 -8.99 -2.96
CA ALA A 66 1.22 -10.40 -3.21
C ALA A 66 2.34 -11.31 -2.72
N THR A 67 3.61 -10.93 -2.91
CA THR A 67 4.78 -11.67 -2.40
C THR A 67 4.74 -11.76 -0.87
N GLU A 68 4.49 -10.64 -0.19
CA GLU A 68 4.36 -10.62 1.28
C GLU A 68 3.20 -11.48 1.76
N ALA A 69 2.04 -11.40 1.09
CA ALA A 69 0.88 -12.23 1.43
C ALA A 69 1.17 -13.72 1.29
N ILE A 70 1.85 -14.14 0.21
CA ILE A 70 2.27 -15.54 -0.03
C ILE A 70 3.21 -16.01 1.08
N ILE A 71 4.24 -15.23 1.40
CA ILE A 71 5.22 -15.56 2.45
C ILE A 71 4.55 -15.63 3.84
N SER A 72 3.55 -14.79 4.09
CA SER A 72 2.85 -14.76 5.37
C SER A 72 2.02 -16.03 5.69
N GLY A 73 1.80 -16.92 4.71
CA GLY A 73 1.23 -18.25 4.94
C GLY A 73 -0.20 -18.24 5.49
N GLY A 74 -1.07 -17.42 4.92
CA GLY A 74 -2.30 -16.96 5.58
C GLY A 74 -3.25 -18.04 6.13
N LYS A 75 -3.90 -17.70 7.25
CA LYS A 75 -5.00 -18.48 7.85
C LYS A 75 -6.33 -17.99 7.28
N LYS A 76 -7.20 -18.93 6.88
CA LYS A 76 -8.56 -18.62 6.39
C LYS A 76 -9.46 -18.17 7.54
N GLU A 77 -9.41 -16.89 7.88
CA GLU A 77 -10.41 -16.27 8.76
C GLU A 77 -10.93 -14.94 8.18
N ASN A 78 -12.01 -14.44 8.79
CA ASN A 78 -13.02 -13.49 8.27
C ASN A 78 -12.56 -12.43 7.26
N LYS A 79 -13.41 -12.11 6.27
CA LYS A 79 -13.17 -11.01 5.34
C LYS A 79 -13.19 -9.66 6.06
N LEU A 80 -12.08 -8.94 6.01
CA LEU A 80 -12.02 -7.53 6.40
C LEU A 80 -12.89 -6.70 5.44
N THR A 81 -13.69 -5.78 5.97
CA THR A 81 -14.65 -4.98 5.18
C THR A 81 -14.01 -3.69 4.65
N ALA A 82 -14.58 -3.12 3.59
CA ALA A 82 -14.16 -1.82 3.07
C ALA A 82 -14.27 -0.72 4.13
N ASP A 83 -15.30 -0.76 4.98
CA ASP A 83 -15.51 0.20 6.07
C ASP A 83 -14.39 0.15 7.11
N PHE A 84 -13.89 -1.05 7.44
CA PHE A 84 -12.74 -1.18 8.33
C PHE A 84 -11.49 -0.52 7.73
N ALA A 85 -11.22 -0.77 6.44
CA ALA A 85 -10.09 -0.16 5.75
C ALA A 85 -10.22 1.38 5.71
N ALA A 86 -11.42 1.90 5.43
CA ALA A 86 -11.70 3.34 5.44
C ALA A 86 -11.52 3.96 6.84
N GLY A 87 -11.96 3.27 7.89
CA GLY A 87 -11.74 3.68 9.28
C GLY A 87 -10.25 3.71 9.65
N TRP A 88 -9.49 2.68 9.25
CA TRP A 88 -8.05 2.61 9.48
C TRP A 88 -7.30 3.74 8.76
N LEU A 89 -7.69 4.08 7.52
CA LEU A 89 -7.13 5.21 6.78
C LEU A 89 -7.39 6.55 7.48
N SER A 90 -8.61 6.73 7.99
CA SER A 90 -9.08 7.99 8.60
C SER A 90 -8.53 8.24 10.00
N ALA A 91 -8.05 7.20 10.69
CA ALA A 91 -7.41 7.34 12.00
C ALA A 91 -6.17 8.24 11.89
N ASN A 92 -6.26 9.45 12.41
CA ASN A 92 -5.17 10.44 12.40
C ASN A 92 -4.62 10.61 13.81
N GLY A 93 -3.34 10.90 13.91
CA GLY A 93 -2.66 11.15 15.18
C GLY A 93 -1.17 10.89 15.05
N GLY A 94 -0.45 11.17 16.13
CA GLY A 94 0.99 10.99 16.16
C GLY A 94 1.79 12.28 16.04
N LYS A 95 3.09 12.16 16.29
CA LYS A 95 4.02 13.28 16.18
C LYS A 95 4.38 13.48 14.71
N GLU A 96 4.20 14.70 14.20
CA GLU A 96 4.59 15.08 12.84
C GLU A 96 6.04 15.61 12.83
N GLU A 97 6.84 15.08 11.92
CA GLU A 97 8.14 15.62 11.54
C GLU A 97 8.09 15.98 10.06
N VAL A 98 8.57 17.18 9.70
CA VAL A 98 8.58 17.65 8.33
C VAL A 98 10.01 17.89 7.90
N LYS A 99 10.39 17.28 6.78
CA LYS A 99 11.70 17.45 6.14
C LYS A 99 11.52 18.12 4.79
N ALA A 100 12.18 19.26 4.58
CA ALA A 100 12.27 19.88 3.27
C ALA A 100 13.04 18.97 2.30
N LEU A 101 12.54 18.86 1.08
CA LEU A 101 13.15 18.19 -0.06
C LEU A 101 13.49 19.24 -1.13
N GLU A 102 14.20 18.82 -2.17
CA GLU A 102 14.46 19.65 -3.34
C GLU A 102 13.17 19.97 -4.11
N ASN A 103 13.25 20.94 -5.03
CA ASN A 103 12.17 21.30 -5.95
C ASN A 103 10.87 21.76 -5.26
N GLY A 104 10.98 22.39 -4.08
CA GLY A 104 9.82 22.91 -3.36
C GLY A 104 8.91 21.81 -2.79
N LEU A 105 9.44 20.61 -2.55
CA LEU A 105 8.71 19.51 -1.92
C LEU A 105 9.08 19.36 -0.45
N GLU A 106 8.22 18.73 0.34
CA GLU A 106 8.51 18.29 1.70
C GLU A 106 7.96 16.90 1.95
N LEU A 107 8.64 16.18 2.83
CA LEU A 107 8.19 14.91 3.39
C LEU A 107 7.69 15.15 4.81
N SER A 108 6.40 14.93 5.04
CA SER A 108 5.82 14.83 6.38
C SER A 108 5.77 13.36 6.80
N VAL A 109 6.34 13.05 7.96
CA VAL A 109 6.24 11.74 8.61
C VAL A 109 5.44 11.90 9.89
N LYS A 110 4.41 11.07 10.07
CA LYS A 110 3.55 11.05 11.26
C LYS A 110 3.56 9.66 11.87
N ASP A 111 4.14 9.53 13.06
CA ASP A 111 4.21 8.27 13.78
C ASP A 111 3.17 8.22 14.89
N SER A 112 2.31 7.20 14.81
CA SER A 112 1.31 6.85 15.82
C SER A 112 1.57 5.43 16.35
N LYS A 113 0.83 5.01 17.38
CA LYS A 113 1.05 3.74 18.09
C LYS A 113 1.06 2.50 17.19
N ASN A 114 0.28 2.51 16.11
CA ASN A 114 0.07 1.34 15.23
C ASN A 114 0.17 1.68 13.73
N LYS A 115 0.55 2.93 13.40
CA LYS A 115 0.60 3.40 12.02
C LYS A 115 1.61 4.52 11.85
N SER A 116 2.45 4.42 10.83
CA SER A 116 3.25 5.53 10.32
C SER A 116 2.63 6.04 9.02
N THR A 117 2.53 7.36 8.88
CA THR A 117 2.01 8.01 7.68
C THR A 117 3.10 8.87 7.05
N PHE A 118 3.30 8.72 5.75
CA PHE A 118 4.28 9.46 4.96
C PHE A 118 3.52 10.27 3.91
N GLU A 119 3.72 11.58 3.89
CA GLU A 119 3.12 12.49 2.92
C GLU A 119 4.22 13.24 2.19
N THR A 120 4.31 13.05 0.88
CA THR A 120 5.07 13.96 0.01
C THR A 120 4.11 15.03 -0.47
N ARG A 121 4.40 16.29 -0.14
CA ARG A 121 3.56 17.44 -0.48
C ARG A 121 4.40 18.62 -0.96
N THR A 122 3.78 19.53 -1.69
CA THR A 122 4.39 20.81 -2.06
C THR A 122 4.58 21.70 -0.83
N GLN A 123 5.63 22.52 -0.81
CA GLN A 123 5.94 23.38 0.33
C GLN A 123 4.99 24.57 0.43
N ASP A 124 4.56 25.12 -0.72
CA ASP A 124 3.80 26.36 -0.85
C ASP A 124 2.32 26.20 -0.48
N ASP A 125 1.64 25.21 -1.06
CA ASP A 125 0.19 25.02 -0.93
C ASP A 125 -0.20 23.68 -0.28
N LYS A 126 0.79 22.89 0.17
CA LYS A 126 0.63 21.61 0.86
C LYS A 126 -0.19 20.57 0.08
N LYS A 127 -0.28 20.68 -1.24
CA LYS A 127 -0.88 19.66 -2.10
C LYS A 127 -0.10 18.36 -1.98
N ILE A 128 -0.82 17.30 -1.62
CA ILE A 128 -0.26 15.97 -1.42
C ILE A 128 -0.08 15.30 -2.79
N LEU A 129 1.16 14.93 -3.11
CA LEU A 129 1.52 14.15 -4.30
C LEU A 129 1.36 12.65 -4.07
N ARG A 130 1.74 12.21 -2.87
CA ARG A 130 1.62 10.82 -2.42
C ARG A 130 1.38 10.79 -0.92
N LYS A 131 0.49 9.92 -0.49
CA LYS A 131 0.28 9.55 0.91
C LYS A 131 0.45 8.04 1.04
N ASN A 132 1.35 7.62 1.90
CA ASN A 132 1.57 6.22 2.24
C ASN A 132 1.29 6.00 3.72
N PHE A 133 0.74 4.84 4.04
CA PHE A 133 0.50 4.38 5.40
C PHE A 133 1.16 3.02 5.57
N LEU A 134 1.86 2.82 6.68
CA LEU A 134 2.42 1.54 7.08
C LEU A 134 1.88 1.17 8.45
N ASN A 135 1.45 -0.08 8.60
CA ASN A 135 1.18 -0.65 9.91
C ASN A 135 2.50 -0.90 10.64
N THR A 136 2.61 -0.42 11.88
CA THR A 136 3.81 -0.57 12.72
C THR A 136 3.60 -1.51 13.89
N THR A 137 2.45 -2.17 13.96
CA THR A 137 2.16 -3.18 14.98
C THR A 137 3.06 -4.39 14.73
N LYS A 138 4.02 -4.60 15.64
CA LYS A 138 4.88 -5.79 15.64
C LYS A 138 4.12 -7.01 16.13
#